data_AF-A0A8J2MHM5-F1
#
_entry.id   AF-A0A8J2MHM5-F1
#
_cell.length_a   1.000
_cell.length_b   1.000
_cell.length_c   1.000
_cell.angle_alpha   90.00
_cell.angle_beta   90.00
_cell.angle_gamma   90.00
#
_symmetry.space_group_name_H-M   'P 1'
#
loop_
_entity.id
_entity.type
_entity.pdbx_description
1 polymer ?
#
loop_
_entity_poly.entity_id
_entity_poly.type
_entity_poly.pdbx_seq_one_letter_code
_entity_poly.pdbx_strand_id
1 'polypeptide(L)'
;MMKLSNIYEVKKHIKIESKGPRFEVGDFCVKLGSVTMTQNFKGILVEVEYRPCVVPAMAWDLIREFLQGYLGCTISNQAPQFLQSRMNDIYQPTDTIAQYLEHFGQYRKATGVI
;
A
#
# COMPACT_ATOMS: atom_id res chain seq x y z
N MET A 1 14.96 0.90 20.20
CA MET A 1 14.73 2.20 20.86
C MET A 1 15.09 2.12 22.35
N MET A 2 16.38 2.03 22.70
CA MET A 2 16.77 1.96 24.13
C MET A 2 16.96 3.35 24.77
N LYS A 3 17.15 4.40 23.95
CA LYS A 3 17.37 5.78 24.43
C LYS A 3 16.08 6.61 24.57
N LEU A 4 14.96 6.14 24.00
CA LEU A 4 13.68 6.86 23.99
C LEU A 4 12.65 6.26 24.96
N SER A 5 13.01 5.19 25.68
CA SER A 5 12.09 4.43 26.55
C SER A 5 11.44 5.27 27.65
N ASN A 6 12.07 6.39 28.05
CA ASN A 6 11.55 7.26 29.11
C ASN A 6 10.51 8.28 28.61
N ILE A 7 10.40 8.50 27.29
CA ILE A 7 9.50 9.49 26.69
C ILE A 7 8.59 8.91 25.60
N TYR A 8 8.88 7.69 25.16
CA TYR A 8 8.13 6.99 24.13
C TYR A 8 7.91 5.54 24.55
N GLU A 9 6.68 5.26 24.99
CA GLU A 9 6.24 3.90 25.22
C GLU A 9 5.68 3.32 23.92
N VAL A 10 6.29 2.24 23.43
CA VAL A 10 5.71 1.46 22.35
C VAL A 10 4.45 0.80 22.92
N LYS A 11 3.27 1.38 22.65
CA LYS A 11 1.99 0.68 22.87
C LYS A 11 2.14 -0.72 22.28
N LYS A 12 1.71 -1.77 23.01
CA LYS A 12 1.67 -3.17 22.52
C LYS A 12 0.86 -3.23 21.23
N HIS A 13 1.52 -2.91 20.12
CA HIS A 13 0.89 -2.78 18.84
C HIS A 13 0.83 -4.16 18.24
N ILE A 14 -0.36 -4.52 17.77
CA ILE A 14 -0.52 -5.66 16.89
C ILE A 14 0.40 -5.43 15.69
N LYS A 15 1.47 -6.24 15.61
CA LYS A 15 2.45 -6.17 14.53
C LYS A 15 1.77 -6.62 13.25
N ILE A 16 1.68 -5.70 12.29
CA ILE A 16 1.22 -6.00 10.93
C ILE A 16 2.43 -5.85 10.03
N GLU A 17 2.66 -6.85 9.18
CA GLU A 17 3.72 -6.85 8.18
C GLU A 17 3.16 -7.32 6.84
N SER A 18 3.64 -6.72 5.76
CA SER A 18 3.40 -7.18 4.39
C SER A 18 4.73 -7.65 3.83
N LYS A 19 4.81 -8.91 3.41
CA LYS A 19 6.04 -9.52 2.88
C LYS A 19 5.75 -10.31 1.62
N GLY A 20 6.60 -10.16 0.62
CA GLY A 20 6.58 -11.02 -0.56
C GLY A 20 7.42 -10.48 -1.70
N PRO A 21 7.36 -11.14 -2.86
CA PRO A 21 8.24 -10.85 -3.99
C PRO A 21 7.94 -9.51 -4.66
N ARG A 22 9.00 -8.97 -5.28
CA ARG A 22 8.97 -7.79 -6.15
C ARG A 22 9.25 -8.25 -7.59
N PHE A 23 8.44 -7.77 -8.52
CA PHE A 23 8.55 -8.03 -9.95
C PHE A 23 8.73 -6.72 -10.72
N GLU A 24 9.45 -6.78 -11.83
CA GLU A 24 9.53 -5.68 -12.80
C GLU A 24 8.87 -6.14 -14.10
N VAL A 25 7.95 -5.32 -14.61
CA VAL A 25 7.21 -5.57 -15.84
C VAL A 25 7.26 -4.29 -16.66
N GLY A 26 8.26 -4.19 -17.55
CA GLY A 26 8.54 -2.96 -18.29
C GLY A 26 8.81 -1.78 -17.35
N ASP A 27 8.02 -0.72 -17.51
CA ASP A 27 8.11 0.51 -16.70
C ASP A 27 7.50 0.37 -15.29
N PHE A 28 6.81 -0.73 -15.02
CA PHE A 28 6.13 -0.99 -13.76
C PHE A 28 6.96 -1.85 -12.82
N CYS A 29 6.88 -1.53 -11.54
CA CYS A 29 7.34 -2.37 -10.45
C CYS A 29 6.13 -2.82 -9.63
N VAL A 30 5.96 -4.13 -9.46
CA VAL A 30 4.83 -4.72 -8.73
C VAL A 30 5.35 -5.51 -7.53
N LYS A 31 4.81 -5.27 -6.34
CA LYS A 31 5.10 -6.09 -5.15
C LYS A 31 3.83 -6.79 -4.71
N LEU A 32 3.93 -8.11 -4.52
CA LEU A 32 2.86 -8.94 -3.99
C LEU A 32 3.20 -9.28 -2.55
N GLY A 33 2.52 -8.66 -1.59
CA GLY A 33 2.79 -8.83 -0.18
C GLY A 33 1.70 -9.62 0.53
N SER A 34 2.06 -10.72 1.19
CA SER A 34 1.19 -11.38 2.17
C SER A 34 1.16 -10.55 3.44
N VAL A 35 -0.03 -10.07 3.81
CA VAL A 35 -0.26 -9.30 5.04
C VAL A 35 -0.49 -10.26 6.19
N THR A 36 0.35 -10.20 7.22
CA THR A 36 0.18 -10.95 8.46
C THR A 36 0.05 -10.02 9.66
N MET A 37 -0.79 -10.41 10.60
CA MET A 37 -1.11 -9.67 11.82
C MET A 37 -0.90 -10.58 13.02
N THR A 38 0.13 -10.31 13.83
CA THR A 38 0.57 -11.22 14.90
C THR A 38 0.70 -12.65 14.37
N GLN A 39 1.39 -12.81 13.23
CA GLN A 39 1.62 -14.08 12.51
C GLN A 39 0.38 -14.74 11.88
N ASN A 40 -0.82 -14.18 12.02
CA ASN A 40 -2.00 -14.67 11.31
C ASN A 40 -2.12 -14.01 9.94
N PHE A 41 -2.32 -14.80 8.89
CA PHE A 41 -2.60 -14.27 7.55
C PHE A 41 -3.90 -13.45 7.57
N LYS A 42 -3.88 -12.30 6.87
CA LYS A 42 -5.03 -11.38 6.76
C LYS A 42 -5.44 -11.09 5.32
N GLY A 43 -4.55 -11.26 4.36
CA GLY A 43 -4.84 -10.99 2.96
C GLY A 43 -3.59 -10.73 2.13
N ILE A 44 -3.80 -10.36 0.87
CA ILE A 44 -2.76 -9.98 -0.07
C ILE A 44 -2.86 -8.49 -0.32
N LEU A 45 -1.71 -7.81 -0.25
CA LEU A 45 -1.55 -6.42 -0.65
C LEU A 45 -0.76 -6.38 -1.96
N VAL A 46 -1.25 -5.63 -2.93
CA VAL A 46 -0.58 -5.41 -4.21
C VAL A 46 -0.12 -3.95 -4.26
N GLU A 47 1.18 -3.73 -4.34
CA GLU A 47 1.77 -2.40 -4.57
C GLU A 47 2.19 -2.32 -6.03
N VAL A 48 1.76 -1.26 -6.73
CA VAL A 48 2.17 -0.98 -8.11
C VAL A 48 2.78 0.41 -8.18
N GLU A 49 3.97 0.48 -8.75
CA GLU A 49 4.74 1.69 -8.95
C GLU A 49 5.02 1.85 -10.45
N TYR A 50 4.62 2.98 -11.04
CA TYR A 50 5.04 3.39 -12.38
C TYR A 50 6.27 4.29 -12.26
N ARG A 51 7.43 3.81 -12.70
CA ARG A 51 8.72 4.49 -12.48
C ARG A 51 8.96 5.77 -13.32
N PRO A 52 8.47 5.89 -14.57
CA PRO A 52 8.78 7.04 -15.41
C PRO A 52 8.12 8.36 -15.01
N CYS A 53 7.09 8.34 -14.15
CA CYS A 53 6.37 9.55 -13.76
C CYS A 53 6.14 9.63 -12.25
N VAL A 54 6.43 10.80 -11.67
CA VAL A 54 6.27 11.08 -10.24
C VAL A 54 5.03 11.92 -9.93
N VAL A 55 4.22 12.27 -10.93
CA VAL A 55 2.98 13.05 -10.75
C VAL A 55 1.78 12.11 -10.88
N PRO A 56 1.03 11.82 -9.79
CA PRO A 56 -0.03 10.80 -9.82
C PRO A 56 -1.10 11.02 -10.88
N ALA A 57 -1.51 12.27 -11.14
CA ALA A 57 -2.51 12.62 -12.16
C ALA A 57 -2.12 12.15 -13.56
N MET A 58 -0.83 12.16 -13.88
CA MET A 58 -0.33 11.75 -15.20
C MET A 58 -0.13 10.23 -15.31
N ALA A 59 0.03 9.54 -14.17
CA ALA A 59 0.32 8.11 -14.11
C ALA A 59 -0.90 7.23 -13.77
N TRP A 60 -1.93 7.80 -13.13
CA TRP A 60 -3.03 7.04 -12.55
C TRP A 60 -3.78 6.18 -13.56
N ASP A 61 -4.13 6.73 -14.71
CA ASP A 61 -4.88 5.97 -15.72
C ASP A 61 -4.07 4.79 -16.26
N LEU A 62 -2.75 4.96 -16.43
CA LEU A 62 -1.83 3.88 -16.82
C LEU A 62 -1.75 2.79 -15.75
N ILE A 63 -1.59 3.19 -14.47
CA ILE A 63 -1.56 2.24 -13.35
C ILE A 63 -2.89 1.48 -13.23
N ARG A 64 -4.01 2.18 -13.40
CA ARG A 64 -5.36 1.61 -13.34
C ARG A 64 -5.58 0.61 -14.46
N GLU A 65 -5.24 0.95 -15.70
CA GLU A 65 -5.35 0.06 -16.86
C GLU A 65 -4.46 -1.18 -16.68
N PHE A 66 -3.21 -0.98 -16.26
CA PHE A 66 -2.29 -2.07 -15.95
C PHE A 66 -2.91 -3.04 -14.93
N LEU A 67 -3.42 -2.52 -13.81
CA LEU A 67 -4.07 -3.32 -12.77
C LEU A 67 -5.33 -4.04 -13.27
N GLN A 68 -6.17 -3.37 -14.06
CA GLN A 68 -7.38 -3.96 -14.64
C GLN A 68 -7.08 -5.10 -15.62
N GLY A 69 -5.96 -5.03 -16.35
CA GLY A 69 -5.52 -6.11 -17.23
C GLY A 69 -5.28 -7.44 -16.50
N TYR A 70 -4.90 -7.40 -15.21
CA TYR A 70 -4.63 -8.60 -14.40
C TYR A 70 -5.74 -8.96 -13.41
N LEU A 71 -6.33 -7.96 -12.76
CA LEU A 71 -7.27 -8.14 -11.63
C LEU A 71 -8.74 -7.86 -12.04
N GLY A 72 -8.96 -7.48 -13.30
CA GLY A 72 -10.29 -7.25 -13.87
C GLY A 72 -11.06 -6.15 -13.15
N CYS A 73 -12.37 -6.36 -12.99
CA CYS A 73 -13.32 -5.38 -12.44
C CYS A 73 -13.19 -5.15 -10.91
N THR A 74 -12.26 -5.80 -10.23
CA THR A 74 -12.04 -5.62 -8.78
C THR A 74 -11.35 -4.29 -8.46
N ILE A 75 -10.77 -3.63 -9.46
CA ILE A 75 -10.03 -2.37 -9.31
C ILE A 75 -10.97 -1.19 -9.47
N SER A 76 -11.03 -0.36 -8.42
CA SER A 76 -11.78 0.90 -8.41
C SER A 76 -11.30 1.85 -9.51
N ASN A 77 -12.24 2.55 -10.13
CA ASN A 77 -11.93 3.62 -11.08
C ASN A 77 -11.44 4.90 -10.39
N GLN A 78 -11.58 5.00 -9.07
CA GLN A 78 -11.17 6.16 -8.29
C GLN A 78 -9.79 5.93 -7.66
N ALA A 79 -8.96 6.97 -7.69
CA ALA A 79 -7.67 6.97 -6.99
C ALA A 79 -7.85 6.75 -5.47
N PRO A 80 -6.87 6.15 -4.78
CA PRO A 80 -6.88 5.99 -3.33
C PRO A 80 -7.18 7.31 -2.62
N GLN A 81 -7.97 7.27 -1.54
CA GLN A 81 -8.48 8.46 -0.87
C GLN A 81 -7.36 9.43 -0.47
N PHE A 82 -6.24 8.90 0.04
CA PHE A 82 -5.07 9.69 0.41
C PHE A 82 -4.43 10.46 -0.77
N LEU A 83 -4.51 9.91 -1.98
CA LEU A 83 -3.94 10.50 -3.19
C LEU A 83 -4.85 11.52 -3.86
N GLN A 84 -6.17 11.46 -3.65
CA GLN A 84 -7.13 12.34 -4.34
C GLN A 84 -6.81 13.83 -4.17
N SER A 85 -6.39 14.25 -2.97
CA SER A 85 -6.03 15.66 -2.71
C SER A 85 -4.61 16.04 -3.16
N ARG A 86 -3.83 15.09 -3.65
CA ARG A 86 -2.41 15.25 -4.04
C ARG A 86 -2.13 14.78 -5.47
N MET A 87 -3.16 14.65 -6.29
CA MET A 87 -3.01 14.10 -7.64
C MET A 87 -2.05 14.91 -8.50
N ASN A 88 -1.96 16.22 -8.28
CA ASN A 88 -1.09 17.11 -9.05
C ASN A 88 0.25 17.41 -8.36
N ASP A 89 0.50 16.83 -7.18
CA ASP A 89 1.73 17.02 -6.43
C ASP A 89 2.82 16.02 -6.88
N ILE A 90 4.06 16.28 -6.48
CA ILE A 90 5.14 15.30 -6.65
C ILE A 90 4.95 14.20 -5.61
N TYR A 91 4.76 12.97 -6.07
CA TYR A 91 4.67 11.78 -5.25
C TYR A 91 5.98 11.56 -4.47
N GLN A 92 5.85 11.32 -3.16
CA GLN A 92 6.96 11.09 -2.26
C GLN A 92 6.86 9.70 -1.61
N PRO A 93 7.99 9.12 -1.15
CA PRO A 93 7.96 7.85 -0.41
C PRO A 93 7.05 7.86 0.82
N THR A 94 6.81 9.03 1.42
CA THR A 94 5.86 9.21 2.52
C THR A 94 4.42 8.90 2.13
N ASP A 95 4.07 9.10 0.86
CA ASP A 95 2.73 8.79 0.35
C ASP A 95 2.52 7.27 0.26
N THR A 96 3.55 6.51 -0.08
CA THR A 96 3.54 5.04 0.01
C THR A 96 3.31 4.62 1.46
N ILE A 97 4.06 5.19 2.41
CA ILE A 97 3.94 4.86 3.84
C ILE A 97 2.52 5.14 4.33
N ALA A 98 1.92 6.26 3.94
CA ALA A 98 0.57 6.61 4.33
C ALA A 98 -0.48 5.62 3.77
N GLN A 99 -0.35 5.22 2.50
CA GLN A 99 -1.20 4.20 1.89
C GLN A 99 -1.10 2.85 2.64
N TYR A 100 0.11 2.42 3.00
CA TYR A 100 0.30 1.23 3.83
C TYR A 100 -0.39 1.34 5.19
N LEU A 101 -0.28 2.49 5.86
CA LEU A 101 -0.94 2.72 7.15
C LEU A 101 -2.46 2.68 7.04
N GLU A 102 -3.03 3.21 5.94
CA GLU A 102 -4.46 3.15 5.66
C GLU A 102 -4.92 1.69 5.49
N HIS A 103 -4.27 0.92 4.62
CA HIS A 103 -4.59 -0.50 4.42
C HIS A 103 -4.41 -1.33 5.68
N PHE A 104 -3.32 -1.13 6.43
CA PHE A 104 -3.13 -1.82 7.72
C PHE A 104 -4.19 -1.43 8.75
N GLY A 105 -4.67 -0.19 8.72
CA GLY A 105 -5.82 0.25 9.51
C GLY A 105 -7.10 -0.52 9.14
N GLN A 106 -7.34 -0.75 7.85
CA GLN A 106 -8.49 -1.55 7.37
C GLN A 106 -8.38 -3.01 7.85
N TYR A 107 -7.20 -3.64 7.72
CA TYR A 107 -6.97 -5.02 8.19
C TYR A 107 -7.14 -5.19 9.71
N ARG A 108 -6.92 -4.13 10.51
CA ARG A 108 -7.22 -4.17 11.96
C ARG A 108 -8.71 -4.16 12.26
N LYS A 109 -9.49 -3.44 11.46
CA LYS A 109 -10.95 -3.33 11.62
C LYS A 109 -11.68 -4.54 11.03
N ALA A 110 -11.08 -5.18 10.01
CA ALA A 110 -11.56 -6.41 9.40
C ALA A 110 -11.35 -7.61 10.35
N THR A 111 -12.23 -7.72 11.35
CA THR A 111 -12.35 -8.91 12.19
C THR A 111 -13.07 -10.02 11.41
N GLY A 112 -12.32 -11.05 11.01
CA GLY A 112 -12.85 -12.33 10.53
C GLY A 112 -13.47 -12.29 9.13
N VAL A 113 -12.68 -12.68 8.13
CA VAL A 113 -13.23 -13.43 7.00
C VAL A 113 -12.43 -14.73 6.96
N ILE A 114 -13.17 -15.82 7.12
CA ILE A 114 -12.70 -17.22 7.15
C ILE A 114 -12.29 -17.61 5.73
#